data_AF-A0A6I5CQY7-F1
#
_entry.id   AF-A0A6I5CQY7-F1
#
_cell.length_a   1.000
_cell.length_b   1.000
_cell.length_c   1.000
_cell.angle_alpha   90.00
_cell.angle_beta   90.00
_cell.angle_gamma   90.00
#
_symmetry.space_group_name_H-M   'P 1'
#
loop_
_entity.id
_entity.type
_entity.pdbx_description
1 polymer ?
#
loop_
_entity_poly.entity_id
_entity_poly.type
_entity_poly.pdbx_seq_one_letter_code
_entity_poly.pdbx_strand_id
1 'polypeptide(L)'
;IASLDVRPLAPPRPGRTTAWVSTPLALVAGEPSSPLAFYLALVDTANGIAVRESPKEWIFPNVDLTVHLHRRPEGRWTGLDTTVVFGPTGQGVTSTVLHDVHGPVGHAQQILTVRPRPGA
;
A
#
# COMPACT_ATOMS: atom_id res chain seq x y z
N ILE A 1 9.43 3.35 -6.65
CA ILE A 1 9.00 1.95 -6.88
C ILE A 1 10.19 1.03 -7.16
N ALA A 2 11.14 1.38 -8.06
CA ALA A 2 12.29 0.51 -8.37
C ALA A 2 13.17 0.09 -7.18
N SER A 3 13.08 0.82 -6.06
CA SER A 3 13.77 0.53 -4.80
C SER A 3 12.99 -0.39 -3.83
N LEU A 4 11.81 -0.87 -4.22
CA LEU A 4 11.01 -1.80 -3.41
C LEU A 4 11.24 -3.24 -3.88
N ASP A 5 11.47 -4.15 -2.93
CA ASP A 5 11.35 -5.59 -3.12
C ASP A 5 9.90 -5.98 -2.81
N VAL A 6 9.14 -6.32 -3.85
CA VAL A 6 7.73 -6.70 -3.75
C VAL A 6 7.61 -8.17 -4.12
N ARG A 7 7.04 -8.96 -3.22
CA ARG A 7 6.83 -10.41 -3.38
C ARG A 7 5.35 -10.75 -3.23
N PRO A 8 4.59 -10.79 -4.33
CA PRO A 8 3.19 -11.22 -4.31
C PRO A 8 3.09 -12.69 -3.91
N LEU A 9 2.07 -13.04 -3.11
CA LEU A 9 1.78 -14.44 -2.76
C LEU A 9 1.02 -15.19 -3.86
N ALA A 10 0.35 -14.45 -4.74
CA ALA A 10 -0.38 -14.96 -5.88
C ALA A 10 -0.34 -13.94 -7.02
N PRO A 11 -0.65 -14.34 -8.27
CA PRO A 11 -0.85 -13.40 -9.37
C PRO A 11 -1.85 -12.30 -8.97
N PRO A 12 -1.50 -11.01 -9.12
CA PRO A 12 -2.40 -9.90 -8.83
C PRO A 12 -3.69 -10.01 -9.65
N ARG A 13 -4.81 -9.66 -9.02
CA ARG A 13 -6.11 -9.50 -9.69
C ARG A 13 -6.50 -8.03 -9.64
N PRO A 14 -7.28 -7.52 -10.60
CA PRO A 14 -7.77 -6.14 -10.56
C PRO A 14 -8.40 -5.80 -9.19
N GLY A 15 -7.78 -4.89 -8.46
CA GLY A 15 -8.23 -4.46 -7.13
C GLY A 15 -8.05 -5.49 -6.01
N ARG A 16 -7.25 -6.54 -6.16
CA ARG A 16 -6.89 -7.47 -5.08
C ARG A 16 -5.45 -7.99 -5.23
N THR A 17 -4.63 -7.71 -4.23
CA THR A 17 -3.26 -8.23 -4.14
C THR A 17 -2.92 -8.55 -2.69
N THR A 18 -2.19 -9.64 -2.48
CA THR A 18 -1.51 -9.92 -1.21
C THR A 18 -0.02 -10.02 -1.49
N ALA A 19 0.79 -9.19 -0.83
CA ALA A 19 2.22 -9.11 -1.08
C ALA A 19 3.03 -8.79 0.17
N TRP A 20 4.27 -9.26 0.20
CA TRP A 20 5.30 -8.78 1.09
C TRP A 20 6.08 -7.65 0.43
N VAL A 21 6.32 -6.57 1.15
CA VAL A 21 7.08 -5.40 0.70
C VAL A 21 8.22 -5.11 1.67
N SER A 22 9.39 -4.82 1.12
CA SER A 22 10.58 -4.37 1.86
C SER A 22 11.40 -3.42 0.99
N THR A 23 12.33 -2.69 1.60
CA THR A 23 13.32 -1.88 0.88
C THR A 23 14.64 -1.88 1.66
N PRO A 24 15.80 -1.86 0.98
CA PRO A 24 17.09 -1.69 1.66
C PRO A 24 17.37 -0.23 2.03
N LEU A 25 16.53 0.72 1.59
CA LEU A 25 16.74 2.15 1.79
C LEU A 25 16.21 2.61 3.16
N ALA A 26 16.90 3.57 3.77
CA ALA A 26 16.38 4.32 4.89
C ALA A 26 15.26 5.28 4.44
N LEU A 27 14.36 5.65 5.35
CA LEU A 27 13.28 6.61 5.06
C LEU A 27 13.82 7.99 4.69
N VAL A 28 14.83 8.45 5.44
CA VAL A 28 15.56 9.70 5.18
C VAL A 28 17.05 9.35 5.10
N ALA A 29 17.73 9.86 4.06
CA ALA A 29 19.13 9.54 3.81
C ALA A 29 20.02 10.03 4.96
N GLY A 30 20.85 9.14 5.51
CA GLY A 30 21.75 9.45 6.62
C GLY A 30 21.08 9.48 8.00
N GLU A 31 19.76 9.25 8.09
CA GLU A 31 19.04 9.24 9.36
C GLU A 31 18.50 7.85 9.70
N PRO A 32 18.65 7.39 10.96
CA PRO A 32 18.06 6.13 11.39
C PRO A 32 16.53 6.24 11.36
N SER A 33 15.87 5.28 10.71
CA SER A 33 14.41 5.18 10.73
C SER A 33 13.97 4.34 11.92
N SER A 34 13.01 4.82 12.71
CA SER A 34 12.39 3.96 13.73
C SER A 34 11.67 2.79 13.05
N PRO A 35 11.58 1.60 13.68
CA PRO A 35 10.89 0.46 13.09
C PRO A 35 9.45 0.78 12.65
N LEU A 36 8.73 1.57 13.46
CA LEU A 36 7.36 1.99 13.15
C LEU A 36 7.31 2.95 11.95
N ALA A 37 8.20 3.94 11.88
CA ALA A 37 8.26 4.86 10.75
C ALA A 37 8.62 4.14 9.45
N PHE A 38 9.58 3.22 9.50
CA PHE A 38 9.95 2.38 8.36
C PHE A 38 8.76 1.52 7.90
N TYR A 39 8.07 0.87 8.84
CA TYR A 39 6.89 0.07 8.53
C TYR A 39 5.80 0.91 7.85
N LEU A 40 5.45 2.07 8.42
CA LEU A 40 4.42 2.96 7.88
C LEU A 40 4.79 3.54 6.51
N ALA A 41 6.07 3.82 6.25
CA ALA A 41 6.53 4.24 4.93
C ALA A 41 6.23 3.19 3.85
N LEU A 42 6.30 1.90 4.18
CA LEU A 42 5.94 0.82 3.27
C LEU A 42 4.42 0.62 3.16
N VAL A 43 3.65 0.92 4.21
CA VAL A 43 2.17 0.85 4.16
C VAL A 43 1.60 1.80 3.12
N ASP A 44 2.18 2.97 2.91
CA ASP A 44 1.72 3.94 1.90
C ASP A 44 1.73 3.39 0.46
N THR A 45 2.54 2.35 0.21
CA THR A 45 2.61 1.67 -1.09
C THR A 45 1.36 0.83 -1.42
N ALA A 46 0.46 0.61 -0.45
CA ALA A 46 -0.72 -0.25 -0.59
C ALA A 46 -1.60 0.10 -1.80
N ASN A 47 -1.86 1.40 -2.03
CA ASN A 47 -2.62 1.87 -3.20
C ASN A 47 -1.97 1.47 -4.55
N GLY A 48 -0.64 1.35 -4.59
CA GLY A 48 0.11 1.04 -5.80
C GLY A 48 0.30 -0.45 -6.10
N ILE A 49 0.04 -1.35 -5.13
CA ILE A 49 0.25 -2.80 -5.32
C ILE A 49 -1.01 -3.57 -5.77
N ALA A 50 -2.19 -3.02 -5.52
CA ALA A 50 -3.48 -3.63 -5.84
C ALA A 50 -4.23 -2.82 -6.91
N VAL A 51 -3.52 -2.46 -7.97
CA VAL A 51 -4.05 -1.63 -9.04
C VAL A 51 -5.29 -2.28 -9.68
N ARG A 52 -6.38 -1.51 -9.76
CA ARG A 52 -7.64 -1.94 -10.39
C ARG A 52 -7.70 -1.61 -11.88
N GLU A 53 -7.22 -0.44 -12.26
CA GLU A 53 -7.19 0.06 -13.64
C GLU A 53 -5.78 0.49 -14.03
N SER A 54 -5.45 0.42 -15.32
CA SER A 54 -4.13 0.80 -15.83
C SER A 54 -3.75 2.23 -15.38
N PRO A 55 -2.63 2.45 -14.65
CA PRO A 55 -2.18 3.78 -14.26
C PRO A 55 -1.77 4.66 -15.46
N LYS A 56 -1.66 4.06 -16.66
CA LYS A 56 -1.44 4.79 -17.92
C LYS A 56 -2.71 5.48 -18.42
N GLU A 57 -3.87 4.92 -18.10
CA GLU A 57 -5.18 5.39 -18.57
C GLU A 57 -5.99 6.06 -17.45
N TRP A 58 -5.69 5.74 -16.19
CA TRP A 58 -6.40 6.23 -15.01
C TRP A 58 -5.46 6.84 -13.98
N ILE A 59 -5.99 7.79 -13.21
CA ILE A 59 -5.32 8.46 -12.10
C ILE A 59 -6.13 8.18 -10.83
N PHE A 60 -5.48 7.65 -9.79
CA PHE A 60 -6.11 7.29 -8.51
C PHE A 60 -5.24 7.61 -7.27
N PRO A 61 -4.75 8.85 -7.07
CA PRO A 61 -3.98 9.20 -5.89
C PRO A 61 -4.87 9.10 -4.65
N ASN A 62 -4.27 8.63 -3.55
CA ASN A 62 -4.86 8.76 -2.24
C ASN A 62 -4.78 10.20 -1.76
N VAL A 63 -5.80 10.65 -1.03
CA VAL A 63 -5.83 11.98 -0.38
C VAL A 63 -5.66 11.89 1.13
N ASP A 64 -5.77 10.69 1.68
CA ASP A 64 -5.43 10.37 3.06
C ASP A 64 -4.74 9.01 3.18
N LEU A 65 -4.32 8.71 4.41
CA LEU A 65 -3.96 7.38 4.88
C LEU A 65 -4.28 7.30 6.37
N THR A 66 -5.24 6.46 6.74
CA THR A 66 -5.58 6.18 8.14
C THR A 66 -5.11 4.79 8.52
N VAL A 67 -4.36 4.67 9.62
CA VAL A 67 -3.83 3.39 10.10
C VAL A 67 -4.23 3.16 11.55
N HIS A 68 -4.79 1.98 11.81
CA HIS A 68 -5.11 1.51 13.16
C HIS A 68 -4.25 0.28 13.48
N LEU A 69 -3.35 0.41 14.44
CA LEU A 69 -2.49 -0.67 14.93
C LEU A 69 -2.96 -1.15 16.30
N HIS A 70 -3.24 -2.45 16.42
CA HIS A 70 -3.51 -3.10 17.72
C HIS A 70 -2.25 -3.68 18.35
N ARG A 71 -1.15 -3.77 17.59
CA ARG A 71 0.18 -4.19 18.06
C ARG A 71 1.25 -3.42 17.29
N ARG A 72 2.42 -3.23 17.91
CA ARG A 72 3.61 -2.69 17.20
C ARG A 72 4.12 -3.73 16.19
N PRO A 73 4.36 -3.33 14.92
CA PRO A 73 4.92 -4.22 13.91
C PRO A 73 6.40 -4.51 14.17
N GLU A 74 6.84 -5.71 13.79
CA GLU A 74 8.21 -6.18 13.97
C GLU A 74 8.84 -6.69 12.68
N GLY A 75 10.17 -6.54 12.59
CA GLY A 75 10.95 -6.97 11.43
C GLY A 75 10.91 -6.00 10.25
N ARG A 76 11.54 -6.41 9.15
CA ARG A 76 11.76 -5.58 7.95
C ARG A 76 10.70 -5.73 6.86
N TRP A 77 9.85 -6.75 6.99
CA TRP A 77 8.89 -7.12 5.97
C TRP A 77 7.51 -6.62 6.36
N THR A 78 6.91 -5.84 5.48
CA THR A 78 5.53 -5.36 5.62
C THR A 78 4.63 -6.22 4.73
N GLY A 79 3.72 -6.98 5.33
CA GLY A 79 2.73 -7.76 4.60
C GLY A 79 1.46 -6.93 4.38
N LEU A 80 1.00 -6.89 3.13
CA LEU A 80 -0.17 -6.12 2.71
C LEU A 80 -1.18 -7.08 2.06
N ASP A 81 -2.33 -7.31 2.71
CA ASP A 81 -3.49 -7.95 2.08
C ASP A 81 -4.51 -6.89 1.70
N THR A 82 -4.48 -6.46 0.44
CA THR A 82 -5.08 -5.22 -0.03
C THR A 82 -6.22 -5.48 -1.01
N THR A 83 -7.36 -4.83 -0.78
CA THR A 83 -8.51 -4.77 -1.70
C THR A 83 -8.81 -3.32 -2.08
N VAL A 84 -9.15 -3.08 -3.35
CA VAL A 84 -9.49 -1.76 -3.88
C VAL A 84 -10.87 -1.77 -4.52
N VAL A 85 -11.68 -0.79 -4.14
CA VAL A 85 -13.02 -0.56 -4.70
C VAL A 85 -13.06 0.83 -5.29
N PHE A 86 -13.58 0.97 -6.51
CA PHE A 86 -13.92 2.26 -7.11
C PHE A 86 -15.43 2.45 -7.01
N GLY A 87 -15.84 3.59 -6.46
CA GLY A 87 -17.22 4.04 -6.44
C GLY A 87 -17.64 4.65 -7.79
N PRO A 88 -18.94 4.89 -7.98
CA PRO A 88 -19.50 5.30 -9.26
C PRO A 88 -19.18 6.75 -9.66
N THR A 89 -18.75 7.58 -8.70
CA THR A 89 -18.67 9.05 -8.87
C THR A 89 -17.26 9.61 -8.70
N GLY A 90 -16.23 8.81 -8.98
CA GLY A 90 -14.84 9.25 -8.97
C GLY A 90 -14.15 9.18 -7.60
N GLN A 91 -14.66 8.35 -6.70
CA GLN A 91 -14.01 8.01 -5.43
C GLN A 91 -13.58 6.55 -5.45
N GLY A 92 -12.59 6.19 -4.66
CA GLY A 92 -12.25 4.79 -4.41
C GLY A 92 -11.70 4.61 -3.01
N VAL A 93 -11.64 3.37 -2.53
CA VAL A 93 -11.03 3.04 -1.23
C VAL A 93 -10.07 1.88 -1.44
N THR A 94 -8.85 2.05 -0.94
CA THR A 94 -7.90 0.97 -0.73
C THR A 94 -7.94 0.54 0.74
N SER A 95 -8.30 -0.73 0.95
CA SER A 95 -8.40 -1.36 2.27
C SER A 95 -7.33 -2.42 2.43
N THR A 96 -6.54 -2.36 3.50
CA THR A 96 -5.45 -3.31 3.72
C THR A 96 -5.46 -3.88 5.13
N VAL A 97 -5.38 -5.21 5.25
CA VAL A 97 -4.97 -5.86 6.50
C VAL A 97 -3.44 -5.87 6.54
N LEU A 98 -2.89 -5.26 7.58
CA LEU A 98 -1.46 -5.06 7.77
C LEU A 98 -0.88 -6.25 8.54
N HIS A 99 0.20 -6.83 8.01
CA HIS A 99 0.91 -7.94 8.62
C HIS A 99 2.37 -7.60 8.87
N ASP A 100 2.93 -8.20 9.90
CA ASP A 100 4.35 -8.41 10.04
C ASP A 100 4.65 -9.93 10.00
N VAL A 101 5.90 -10.32 10.23
CA VAL A 101 6.33 -11.72 10.19
C VAL A 101 5.64 -12.63 11.23
N HIS A 102 4.95 -12.04 12.22
CA HIS A 102 4.20 -12.74 13.26
C HIS A 102 2.69 -12.72 13.02
N GLY A 103 2.23 -12.16 11.90
CA GLY A 103 0.81 -12.13 11.51
C GLY A 103 0.22 -10.72 11.54
N PRO A 104 -1.12 -10.57 11.66
CA PRO A 104 -1.80 -9.30 11.51
C PRO A 104 -1.51 -8.35 12.69
N VAL A 105 -1.21 -7.08 12.37
CA VAL A 105 -0.86 -6.02 13.33
C VAL A 105 -1.83 -4.85 13.31
N GLY A 106 -2.64 -4.73 12.27
CA GLY A 106 -3.58 -3.63 12.13
C GLY A 106 -4.24 -3.53 10.77
N HIS A 107 -4.82 -2.37 10.49
CA HIS A 107 -5.51 -2.07 9.24
C HIS A 107 -5.13 -0.69 8.72
N ALA A 108 -5.12 -0.53 7.40
CA ALA A 108 -4.97 0.75 6.71
C ALA A 108 -6.15 1.01 5.77
N GLN A 109 -6.52 2.28 5.65
CA GLN A 109 -7.52 2.80 4.71
C GLN A 109 -6.95 4.02 3.98
N GLN A 110 -7.15 4.08 2.67
CA GLN A 110 -6.82 5.24 1.84
C GLN A 110 -8.02 5.59 0.95
N ILE A 111 -8.57 6.80 1.08
CA ILE A 111 -9.57 7.33 0.14
C ILE A 111 -8.86 7.87 -1.11
N LEU A 112 -9.40 7.54 -2.28
CA LEU A 112 -8.83 7.83 -3.59
C LEU A 112 -9.72 8.79 -4.37
N THR A 113 -9.10 9.64 -5.18
CA THR A 113 -9.81 10.33 -6.27
C THR A 113 -9.58 9.57 -7.57
N VAL A 114 -10.62 9.09 -8.24
CA VAL A 114 -10.53 8.23 -9.42
C VAL A 114 -11.00 8.99 -10.65
N ARG A 115 -10.15 9.09 -11.68
CA ARG A 115 -10.50 9.75 -12.94
C ARG A 115 -9.66 9.25 -14.12
N PRO A 116 -10.15 9.36 -15.37
CA PRO A 116 -9.32 9.13 -16.55
C PRO A 116 -8.12 10.06 -16.58
N ARG A 117 -7.01 9.58 -17.13
CA ARG A 117 -5.83 10.39 -17.38
C ARG A 117 -6.12 11.32 -18.56
N PRO A 118 -5.86 12.63 -18.45
CA PRO A 118 -6.05 13.54 -19.57
C PRO A 118 -5.22 13.11 -20.78
N GLY A 119 -5.88 12.95 -21.93
CA GLY A 119 -5.22 12.58 -23.19
C GLY A 119 -4.78 11.12 -23.32
N ALA A 120 -5.28 10.22 -22.48
CA ALA A 120 -5.22 8.77 -22.71
C ALA A 120 -6.24 8.33 -23.78
#